data_AF-A4KVJ0-F1
#
_entry.id   AF-A4KVJ0-F1
#
_cell.length_a   1.000
_cell.length_b   1.000
_cell.length_c   1.000
_cell.angle_alpha   90.00
_cell.angle_beta   90.00
_cell.angle_gamma   90.00
#
_symmetry.space_group_name_H-M   'P 1'
#
loop_
_entity.id
_entity.type
_entity.pdbx_description
1 polymer ?
#
loop_
_entity_poly.entity_id
_entity_poly.type
_entity_poly.pdbx_seq_one_letter_code
_entity_poly.pdbx_strand_id
1 'polypeptide(L)' 'MRQERTVQGSIFDLFAEHEIGRELEAMSQWLDAHRDLLNLVTSDLRRQGVTETGRQGLPSEAVLRCALLKQYR' A
#
# COMPACT_ATOMS: atom_id res chain seq x y z
N MET A 1 0.55 -12.27 -13.28
CA MET A 1 0.68 -12.54 -11.83
C MET A 1 2.00 -11.95 -11.34
N ARG A 2 2.03 -11.23 -10.22
CA ARG A 2 3.25 -10.58 -9.71
C ARG A 2 3.96 -11.53 -8.76
N GLN A 3 5.25 -11.76 -9.02
CA GLN A 3 6.17 -12.49 -8.15
C GLN A 3 6.24 -11.84 -6.77
N GLU A 4 6.36 -12.66 -5.72
CA GLU A 4 6.79 -12.22 -4.39
C GLU A 4 8.15 -11.52 -4.55
N ARG A 5 8.18 -10.21 -4.31
CA ARG A 5 9.42 -9.44 -4.38
C ARG A 5 10.11 -9.51 -3.03
N THR A 6 11.38 -9.89 -3.05
CA THR A 6 12.36 -9.60 -2.02
C THR A 6 12.23 -8.13 -1.61
N VAL A 7 12.07 -7.88 -0.31
CA VAL A 7 11.85 -6.56 0.28
C VAL A 7 13.12 -5.72 0.09
N GLN A 8 13.29 -5.14 -1.08
CA GLN A 8 14.15 -3.96 -1.21
C GLN A 8 13.24 -2.77 -0.94
N GLY A 9 13.25 -2.31 0.32
CA GLY A 9 12.66 -1.02 0.69
C GLY A 9 13.17 0.05 -0.27
N SER A 10 12.26 0.88 -0.76
CA SER A 10 12.62 1.93 -1.69
C SER A 10 13.57 2.90 -0.98
N ILE A 11 14.64 3.34 -1.64
CA ILE A 11 15.54 4.40 -1.14
C ILE A 11 14.77 5.72 -0.89
N PHE A 12 13.49 5.77 -1.31
CA PHE A 12 12.56 6.89 -1.18
C PHE A 12 11.55 6.78 -0.03
N ASP A 13 11.58 5.72 0.79
CA ASP A 13 10.70 5.63 1.98
C ASP A 13 11.33 6.36 3.18
N LEU A 14 11.90 7.56 2.95
CA LEU A 14 12.26 8.49 4.02
C LEU A 14 10.99 9.22 4.43
N PHE A 15 10.38 8.77 5.52
CA PHE A 15 9.33 9.55 6.16
C PHE A 15 9.94 10.80 6.78
N ALA A 16 9.33 11.95 6.53
CA ALA A 16 9.77 13.19 7.14
C ALA A 16 9.63 13.10 8.68
N GLU A 17 10.59 13.66 9.43
CA GLU A 17 10.62 13.52 10.89
C GLU A 17 9.47 14.22 11.64
N HIS A 18 8.66 15.01 10.93
CA HIS A 18 7.47 15.66 11.48
C HIS A 18 6.38 14.64 11.83
N GLU A 19 5.44 15.04 12.70
CA GLU A 19 4.38 14.19 13.25
C GLU A 19 3.68 13.31 12.20
N ILE A 20 3.24 13.91 11.10
CA ILE A 20 2.56 13.17 10.00
C ILE A 20 3.47 12.09 9.38
N GLY A 21 4.77 12.33 9.25
CA GLY A 21 5.67 11.34 8.67
C GLY A 21 5.88 10.16 9.61
N ARG A 22 5.98 10.41 10.92
CA ARG A 22 6.03 9.34 11.93
C ARG A 22 4.74 8.53 11.98
N GLU A 23 3.58 9.16 11.83
CA GLU A 23 2.29 8.47 11.70
C GLU A 23 2.27 7.56 10.46
N LEU A 24 2.71 8.08 9.30
CA LEU A 24 2.77 7.31 8.05
C LEU A 24 3.74 6.13 8.13
N GLU A 25 4.87 6.30 8.81
CA GLU A 25 5.83 5.24 9.07
C GLU A 25 5.22 4.14 9.93
N ALA A 26 4.60 4.52 11.06
CA ALA A 26 3.93 3.57 11.95
C ALA A 26 2.79 2.82 11.26
N MET A 27 1.99 3.51 10.42
CA MET A 27 0.96 2.89 9.60
C MET A 27 1.56 1.88 8.63
N SER A 28 2.66 2.21 7.97
CA SER A 28 3.33 1.32 7.02
C SER A 28 3.86 0.07 7.72
N GLN A 29 4.55 0.23 8.85
CA GLN A 29 5.06 -0.88 9.66
C GLN A 29 3.92 -1.80 10.15
N TRP A 30 2.80 -1.23 10.56
CA TRP A 30 1.63 -2.01 10.98
C TRP A 30 1.04 -2.82 9.82
N LEU A 31 0.92 -2.23 8.63
CA LEU A 31 0.43 -2.94 7.44
C LEU A 31 1.36 -4.06 6.98
N ASP A 32 2.68 -3.83 7.05
CA ASP A 32 3.69 -4.84 6.71
C ASP A 32 3.63 -6.07 7.63
N ALA A 33 3.27 -5.88 8.90
CA ALA A 33 3.05 -6.95 9.87
C ALA A 33 1.72 -7.71 9.65
N HIS A 34 0.75 -7.10 8.96
CA HIS A 34 -0.60 -7.66 8.75
C HIS A 34 -0.86 -7.96 7.26
N ARG A 35 0.02 -8.77 6.64
CA ARG A 35 -0.07 -9.08 5.20
C ARG A 35 -1.37 -9.74 4.77
N ASP A 36 -2.01 -10.50 5.66
CA ASP A 36 -3.30 -11.13 5.38
C ASP A 36 -4.40 -10.08 5.12
N LEU A 37 -4.35 -8.93 5.78
CA LEU A 37 -5.24 -7.81 5.50
C LEU A 37 -5.00 -7.27 4.09
N LEU A 38 -3.73 -7.14 3.67
CA LEU A 38 -3.39 -6.70 2.30
C LEU A 38 -3.91 -7.66 1.24
N ASN A 39 -3.96 -8.97 1.53
CA ASN A 39 -4.57 -9.95 0.63
C ASN A 39 -6.09 -9.74 0.47
N LEU A 40 -6.79 -9.45 1.58
CA LEU A 40 -8.21 -9.12 1.54
C LEU A 40 -8.47 -7.83 0.75
N VAL A 41 -7.70 -6.78 1.02
CA VAL A 41 -7.81 -5.50 0.30
C VAL A 41 -7.47 -5.65 -1.18
N THR A 42 -6.46 -6.46 -1.52
CA THR A 42 -6.15 -6.77 -2.91
C THR A 42 -7.31 -7.46 -3.60
N SER A 43 -8.00 -8.36 -2.90
CA SER A 43 -9.17 -9.07 -3.44
C SER A 43 -10.34 -8.12 -3.67
N ASP A 44 -10.57 -7.17 -2.77
CA ASP A 44 -11.62 -6.15 -2.88
C ASP A 44 -11.35 -5.14 -4.02
N LEU A 45 -10.09 -4.71 -4.16
CA LEU A 45 -9.68 -3.77 -5.22
C LEU A 45 -9.62 -4.41 -6.61
N ARG A 46 -9.54 -5.76 -6.70
CA ARG A 46 -9.50 -6.47 -7.97
C ARG A 46 -10.87 -6.44 -8.64
N ARG A 47 -11.00 -5.59 -9.64
CA ARG A 47 -12.18 -5.56 -10.51
C ARG A 47 -12.08 -6.70 -11.53
N GLN A 48 -13.18 -7.46 -11.70
CA GLN A 48 -13.28 -8.46 -12.76
C GLN A 48 -13.48 -7.77 -14.13
N GLY A 49 -12.95 -8.34 -15.20
CA GLY A 49 -13.16 -7.85 -16.57
C GLY A 49 -12.34 -6.63 -16.99
N VAL A 50 -11.23 -6.33 -16.31
CA VAL A 50 -10.33 -5.23 -16.70
C VAL A 50 -9.38 -5.68 -17.80
N THR A 51 -9.36 -4.95 -18.90
CA THR A 51 -8.41 -5.16 -20.00
C THR A 51 -7.02 -4.68 -19.60
N GLU A 52 -6.00 -5.47 -19.89
CA GLU A 52 -4.61 -5.10 -19.67
C GLU A 52 -4.21 -3.99 -20.65
N THR A 53 -4.33 -2.73 -20.22
CA THR A 53 -4.00 -1.53 -21.02
C THR A 53 -2.54 -1.09 -20.86
N GLY A 54 -1.70 -1.91 -20.24
CA GLY A 54 -0.28 -1.65 -20.02
C GLY A 54 0.05 -0.68 -18.88
N ARG A 55 -0.93 0.01 -18.28
CA ARG A 55 -0.70 0.86 -17.10
C ARG A 55 -0.69 0.03 -15.82
N GLN A 56 0.37 0.15 -15.04
CA GLN A 56 0.40 -0.36 -13.68
C GLN A 56 -0.16 0.71 -12.73
N GLY A 57 -1.32 0.42 -12.14
CA GLY A 57 -1.94 1.30 -11.14
C GLY A 57 -1.18 1.30 -9.82
N LEU A 58 -1.72 2.03 -8.84
CA LEU A 58 -1.18 2.04 -7.48
C LEU A 58 -1.26 0.64 -6.84
N PRO A 59 -0.27 0.26 -6.01
CA PRO A 59 -0.36 -0.99 -5.25
C PRO A 59 -1.46 -0.90 -4.18
N SER A 60 -2.07 -2.03 -3.86
CA SER A 60 -3.18 -2.13 -2.89
C SER A 60 -2.84 -1.53 -1.53
N GLU A 61 -1.60 -1.67 -1.08
CA GLU A 61 -1.09 -1.07 0.15
C GLU A 61 -1.11 0.47 0.10
N ALA A 62 -0.66 1.08 -0.99
CA ALA A 62 -0.71 2.54 -1.15
C ALA A 62 -2.15 3.05 -1.24
N VAL A 63 -3.03 2.32 -1.93
CA VAL A 63 -4.46 2.63 -1.97
C VAL A 63 -5.08 2.59 -0.57
N LEU A 64 -4.74 1.58 0.24
CA LEU A 64 -5.20 1.46 1.62
C LEU A 64 -4.68 2.59 2.50
N ARG A 65 -3.38 2.92 2.42
CA ARG A 65 -2.79 4.06 3.15
C ARG A 65 -3.52 5.37 2.82
N CYS A 66 -3.75 5.64 1.54
CA CYS A 66 -4.52 6.82 1.12
C CYS A 66 -5.97 6.81 1.65
N ALA A 67 -6.64 5.66 1.61
CA ALA A 67 -8.01 5.52 2.11
C ALA A 67 -8.10 5.80 3.62
N LEU A 68 -7.17 5.27 4.42
CA LEU A 68 -7.09 5.51 5.86
C LEU A 68 -6.88 7.00 6.14
N LEU A 69 -5.91 7.63 5.48
CA LEU A 69 -5.64 9.05 5.66
C LEU A 69 -6.86 9.92 5.34
N LYS A 70 -7.59 9.58 4.26
CA LYS A 70 -8.82 10.29 3.88
C LYS A 70 -9.98 10.06 4.86
N GLN A 71 -10.02 8.92 5.55
CA GLN A 71 -11.09 8.62 6.49
C GLN A 71 -10.89 9.29 7.84
N TYR A 72 -9.64 9.44 8.28
CA TYR A 72 -9.29 9.98 9.60
C TYR A 72 -8.89 11.47 9.58
N ARG A 73 -8.89 12.11 8.42
CA ARG A 73 -8.62 13.54 8.22
C ARG A 73 -9.67 14.14 7.30
#